data_AF-A0A381XR14-F1
#
_entry.id   AF-A0A381XR14-F1
#
_cell.length_a   1.000
_cell.length_b   1.000
_cell.length_c   1.000
_cell.angle_alpha   90.00
_cell.angle_beta   90.00
_cell.angle_gamma   90.00
#
_symmetry.space_group_name_H-M   'P 1'
#
loop_
_entity.id
_entity.type
_entity.pdbx_description
1 polymer ?
#
loop_
_entity_poly.entity_id
_entity_poly.type
_entity_poly.pdbx_seq_one_letter_code
_entity_poly.pdbx_strand_id
1 'polypeptide(L)' 'MPPIDSSEEIPSRPDPSSSMPTAGRCWGIYAGEDARINGGVPRLEVELMAQQNDYKFVAYPGAGHPFFNNTGSQYHPESA' A
#
# COMPACT_ATOMS: atom_id res chain seq x y z
N MET A 1 44.04 -22.13 -10.91
CA MET A 1 42.74 -21.42 -10.79
C MET A 1 41.73 -22.16 -11.65
N PRO A 2 40.68 -22.78 -11.09
CA PRO A 2 39.60 -23.30 -11.91
C PRO A 2 38.82 -22.12 -12.54
N PRO A 3 38.33 -22.23 -13.78
CA PRO A 3 37.47 -21.22 -14.36
C PRO A 3 36.11 -21.23 -13.64
N ILE A 4 35.70 -20.05 -13.20
CA ILE A 4 34.35 -19.81 -12.66
C ILE A 4 33.33 -19.98 -13.78
N ASP A 5 32.45 -20.97 -13.63
CA ASP A 5 31.27 -21.15 -14.47
C ASP A 5 30.42 -19.88 -14.38
N SER A 6 30.35 -19.14 -15.48
CA SER A 6 29.71 -17.82 -15.57
C SER A 6 28.19 -17.92 -15.78
N SER A 7 27.57 -19.02 -15.37
CA SER A 7 26.17 -19.35 -15.66
C SER A 7 25.20 -19.06 -14.51
N GLU A 8 25.65 -18.46 -13.40
CA GLU A 8 24.73 -18.06 -12.34
C GLU A 8 24.07 -16.72 -12.70
N GLU A 9 22.93 -16.81 -13.37
CA GLU A 9 22.06 -15.69 -13.72
C GLU A 9 21.69 -14.92 -12.43
N ILE A 10 22.30 -13.76 -12.23
CA ILE A 10 21.90 -12.81 -11.18
C ILE A 10 20.42 -12.53 -11.42
N PRO A 11 19.52 -12.79 -10.44
CA PRO A 11 18.10 -12.55 -10.64
C PRO A 11 17.92 -11.07 -11.01
N SER A 12 17.36 -10.87 -12.20
CA SER A 12 17.12 -9.54 -12.74
C SER A 12 16.30 -8.74 -11.74
N ARG A 13 16.65 -7.45 -11.57
CA ARG A 13 15.90 -6.54 -10.71
C ARG A 13 14.42 -6.64 -11.10
N PRO A 14 13.50 -6.87 -10.15
CA PRO A 14 12.08 -6.93 -10.48
C PRO A 14 11.68 -5.64 -11.19
N ASP A 15 10.87 -5.77 -12.24
CA ASP A 15 10.36 -4.65 -13.00
C ASP A 15 9.70 -3.65 -12.03
N PRO A 16 10.09 -2.37 -12.02
CA PRO A 16 9.46 -1.36 -11.15
C PRO A 16 7.95 -1.20 -11.41
N SER A 17 7.44 -1.68 -12.55
CA SER A 17 6.02 -1.74 -12.87
C SER A 17 5.34 -3.02 -12.38
N SER A 18 6.08 -4.02 -11.91
CA SER A 18 5.52 -5.27 -11.41
C SER A 18 5.06 -5.10 -9.97
N SER A 19 3.75 -5.13 -9.75
CA SER A 19 3.18 -5.23 -8.41
C SER A 19 3.59 -6.57 -7.80
N MET A 20 4.24 -6.55 -6.63
CA MET A 20 4.46 -7.80 -5.91
C MET A 20 3.10 -8.44 -5.55
N PRO A 21 2.98 -9.77 -5.61
CA PRO A 21 1.76 -10.43 -5.18
C PRO A 21 1.51 -10.12 -3.71
N THR A 22 0.37 -9.47 -3.43
CA THR A 22 -0.02 -9.16 -2.06
C THR A 22 -0.64 -10.42 -1.47
N ALA A 23 0.09 -11.11 -0.60
CA ALA A 23 -0.43 -12.28 0.10
C ALA A 23 -1.29 -11.85 1.29
N GLY A 24 -2.62 -11.90 1.14
CA GLY A 24 -3.56 -11.78 2.26
C GLY A 24 -4.68 -10.76 2.05
N ARG A 25 -5.50 -10.59 3.10
CA ARG A 25 -6.60 -9.62 3.08
C ARG A 25 -6.08 -8.23 3.39
N CYS A 26 -6.48 -7.24 2.60
CA CYS A 26 -6.08 -5.85 2.79
C CYS A 26 -7.18 -5.06 3.49
N TRP A 27 -6.84 -4.37 4.58
CA TRP A 27 -7.71 -3.37 5.20
C TRP A 27 -7.03 -2.00 5.16
N GLY A 28 -7.58 -1.08 4.38
CA GLY A 28 -7.10 0.30 4.27
C GLY A 28 -8.00 1.24 5.05
N ILE A 29 -7.37 2.06 5.89
CA ILE A 29 -8.03 3.07 6.73
C ILE A 29 -7.48 4.42 6.30
N TYR A 30 -8.35 5.26 5.75
CA TYR A 30 -7.99 6.52 5.09
C TYR A 30 -8.57 7.73 5.82
N ALA A 31 -7.79 8.80 5.85
CA ALA A 31 -8.22 10.11 6.26
C ALA A 31 -9.03 10.75 5.11
N GLY A 32 -10.28 11.15 5.36
CA GLY A 32 -11.14 11.69 4.31
C GLY A 32 -10.60 12.98 3.67
N GLU A 33 -9.86 13.78 4.43
CA GLU A 33 -9.29 15.06 3.96
C GLU A 33 -7.87 14.92 3.39
N ASP A 34 -7.30 13.71 3.38
CA ASP A 34 -5.96 13.47 2.85
C ASP A 34 -5.97 13.22 1.34
N ALA A 35 -6.04 14.30 0.57
CA ALA A 35 -6.01 14.24 -0.88
C ALA A 35 -4.71 13.62 -1.46
N ARG A 36 -3.59 13.68 -0.73
CA ARG A 36 -2.31 13.12 -1.21
C ARG A 36 -2.33 11.61 -1.20
N ILE A 37 -2.82 11.00 -0.12
CA ILE A 37 -2.92 9.55 -0.02
C ILE A 37 -4.13 9.02 -0.79
N ASN A 38 -5.28 9.71 -0.70
CA ASN A 38 -6.51 9.28 -1.37
C ASN A 38 -6.39 9.26 -2.90
N GLY A 39 -5.52 10.10 -3.49
CA GLY A 39 -5.24 10.06 -4.92
C GLY A 39 -4.63 8.75 -5.42
N GLY A 40 -3.97 7.97 -4.54
CA GLY A 40 -3.40 6.67 -4.87
C GLY A 40 -4.37 5.48 -4.74
N VAL A 41 -5.48 5.65 -4.03
CA VAL A 41 -6.44 4.57 -3.72
C VAL A 41 -7.03 3.92 -4.98
N PRO A 42 -7.46 4.66 -6.02
CA PRO A 42 -8.03 4.04 -7.21
C PRO A 42 -7.07 3.10 -7.94
N ARG A 43 -5.77 3.45 -7.97
CA ARG A 43 -4.74 2.59 -8.57
C ARG A 43 -4.54 1.32 -7.74
N LEU A 44 -4.50 1.46 -6.41
CA LEU A 44 -4.37 0.33 -5.50
C LEU A 44 -5.55 -0.65 -5.61
N GLU A 45 -6.78 -0.14 -5.74
CA GLU A 45 -7.98 -0.98 -5.94
C GLU A 45 -7.87 -1.81 -7.23
N VAL A 46 -7.43 -1.21 -8.34
CA VAL A 46 -7.25 -1.93 -9.61
C VAL A 46 -6.22 -3.05 -9.48
N GLU A 47 -5.10 -2.79 -8.80
CA GLU A 47 -4.05 -3.78 -8.58
C GLU A 47 -4.55 -4.92 -7.67
N LEU A 48 -5.30 -4.63 -6.60
CA LEU A 48 -5.86 -5.65 -5.69
C LEU A 48 -6.96 -6.48 -6.36
N MET A 49 -7.81 -5.86 -7.19
CA MET A 49 -8.79 -6.57 -8.02
C MET A 49 -8.12 -7.51 -9.01
N ALA A 50 -7.04 -7.06 -9.68
CA ALA A 50 -6.28 -7.87 -10.63
C ALA A 50 -5.62 -9.09 -9.95
N GLN A 51 -5.23 -8.94 -8.68
CA GLN A 51 -4.68 -10.01 -7.85
C GLN A 51 -5.75 -10.90 -7.18
N GLN A 52 -7.05 -10.60 -7.38
CA GLN A 52 -8.17 -11.30 -6.74
C GLN A 52 -8.10 -11.33 -5.21
N ASN A 53 -7.58 -10.26 -4.60
CA ASN A 53 -7.43 -10.17 -3.16
C ASN A 53 -8.72 -9.69 -2.49
N ASP A 54 -9.00 -10.22 -1.29
CA ASP A 54 -10.01 -9.67 -0.38
C ASP A 54 -9.51 -8.31 0.13
N TYR A 55 -10.19 -7.22 -0.22
CA TYR A 55 -9.85 -5.90 0.30
C TYR A 55 -11.07 -5.16 0.84
N LYS A 56 -10.83 -4.30 1.83
CA LYS A 56 -11.82 -3.37 2.38
C LYS A 56 -11.15 -2.03 2.62
N PHE A 57 -11.74 -0.96 2.10
CA PHE A 57 -11.29 0.40 2.35
C PHE A 57 -12.36 1.20 3.08
N VAL A 58 -11.94 1.97 4.09
CA VAL A 58 -12.79 2.86 4.88
C VAL A 58 -12.12 4.22 4.91
N ALA A 59 -12.85 5.26 4.51
CA ALA A 59 -12.40 6.64 4.62
C ALA A 59 -13.24 7.36 5.68
N TYR A 60 -12.58 8.07 6.60
CA TYR A 60 -13.24 8.81 7.66
C TYR A 60 -13.39 10.29 7.29
N PRO A 61 -14.61 10.79 7.00
CA PRO A 61 -14.82 12.20 6.68
C PRO A 61 -14.44 13.09 7.88
N GLY A 62 -13.87 14.27 7.63
CA GLY A 62 -13.40 15.19 8.67
C GLY A 62 -12.04 14.84 9.31
N ALA A 63 -11.53 13.63 9.06
CA ALA A 63 -10.21 13.23 9.53
C ALA A 63 -9.10 13.67 8.56
N GLY A 64 -8.11 14.39 9.09
CA GLY A 64 -6.84 14.68 8.42
C GLY A 64 -5.77 13.64 8.72
N HIS A 65 -4.65 13.66 7.99
CA HIS A 65 -3.52 12.78 8.28
C HIS A 65 -2.56 13.47 9.26
N PRO A 66 -2.20 12.91 10.45
CA PRO A 66 -2.47 11.55 10.95
C PRO A 66 -3.53 11.48 12.07
N PHE A 67 -4.79 11.18 11.73
CA PHE A 67 -5.92 11.15 12.68
C PHE A 67 -5.89 10.08 13.76
N PHE A 68 -5.23 8.95 13.51
CA PHE A 68 -5.15 7.84 14.48
C PHE A 68 -4.08 8.08 15.56
N ASN A 69 -3.25 9.11 15.41
CA ASN A 69 -2.20 9.42 16.36
C ASN A 69 -2.76 10.21 17.56
N ASN A 70 -3.05 9.50 18.65
CA ASN A 70 -3.59 10.07 19.89
C ASN A 70 -2.64 10.97 20.69
N THR A 71 -1.39 11.13 20.25
CA THR A 71 -0.43 12.07 20.85
C THR A 71 -0.26 13.35 20.01
N GLY A 72 -0.84 13.40 18.81
CA GLY A 72 -0.72 14.52 17.88
C GLY A 72 -1.89 15.50 17.93
N SER A 73 -1.67 16.71 17.40
CA SER A 73 -2.69 17.76 17.27
C SER A 73 -3.81 17.45 16.27
N GLN A 74 -3.62 16.43 15.44
CA GLN A 74 -4.54 16.01 14.38
C GLN A 74 -5.37 14.78 14.77
N TYR A 75 -5.28 14.34 16.04
CA TYR A 75 -6.05 13.21 16.55
C TYR A 75 -7.55 13.43 16.37
N HIS A 76 -8.24 12.44 15.81
CA HIS A 76 -9.67 12.50 15.56
C HIS A 76 -10.36 11.33 16.30
N PRO A 77 -10.84 11.54 17.53
CA PRO A 77 -11.28 10.46 18.42
C PRO A 77 -12.48 9.66 17.89
N GLU A 78 -13.33 10.26 17.06
CA GLU A 78 -14.48 9.59 16.43
C GLU A 78 -14.09 8.67 15.26
N SER A 79 -12.84 8.78 14.79
CA SER A 79 -12.29 7.99 13.69
C SER A 79 -11.15 7.05 14.15
N ALA A 80 -10.82 7.06 15.45
CA ALA A 80 -9.70 6.32 16.04
C ALA A 80 -10.14 5.09 16.86
#